data_AF-A0A6G1W927-F1
#
_entry.id   AF-A0A6G1W927-F1
#
_cell.length_a   1.000
_cell.length_b   1.000
_cell.length_c   1.000
_cell.angle_alpha   90.00
_cell.angle_beta   90.00
_cell.angle_gamma   90.00
#
_symmetry.space_group_name_H-M   'P 1'
#
loop_
_entity.id
_entity.type
_entity.pdbx_description
1 polymer ?
#
loop_
_entity_poly.entity_id
_entity_poly.type
_entity_poly.pdbx_seq_one_letter_code
_entity_poly.pdbx_strand_id
1 'polypeptide(L)'
;MTVCMKLFQVGTRVTCSLPYAGTGIVFDIHGAQLPESVQTLGRVGVTGGNASVDVVFLSGKISRNLSEAIVRGSVQWSVLDEVATDAEVQSALEHAKAEQEKREGEARAEAEKFAAEVQRLKLAPELAHLVQGEDRYSGVLAAKNIRQVLKRAFPAVKFSVRKSSYGSLAIEWTDGPTENDVESVTEDFKGGYYCGHEDIYKHQRTPWNEIFGAAEYIGARRNHSTGLIERVISGVFTDLSVSLEGMERPTVEQYESGSLYTVPVPGTCDTLQQIIRQAIYRARG
;
A
#
# COMPACT_ATOMS: atom_id res chain seq x y z
N MET A 1 -39.26 -6.72 -3.91
CA MET A 1 -39.09 -5.37 -3.33
C MET A 1 -40.16 -4.51 -3.94
N THR A 2 -40.91 -3.78 -3.11
CA THR A 2 -42.01 -2.94 -3.60
C THR A 2 -41.43 -1.57 -3.95
N VAL A 3 -41.57 -1.15 -5.19
CA VAL A 3 -41.14 0.18 -5.64
C VAL A 3 -41.99 1.23 -4.91
N CYS A 4 -41.34 2.24 -4.33
CA CYS A 4 -42.06 3.33 -3.68
C CYS A 4 -42.78 4.21 -4.71
N MET A 5 -44.11 4.25 -4.64
CA MET A 5 -44.97 5.05 -5.54
C MET A 5 -45.14 6.51 -5.10
N LYS A 6 -44.69 6.88 -3.90
CA LYS A 6 -44.84 8.26 -3.38
C LYS A 6 -43.90 9.22 -4.11
N LEU A 7 -44.44 10.28 -4.71
CA LEU A 7 -43.60 11.31 -5.34
C LEU A 7 -42.61 11.89 -4.32
N PHE A 8 -41.37 12.07 -4.76
CA PHE A 8 -40.37 12.81 -4.01
C PHE A 8 -40.81 14.26 -3.91
N GLN A 9 -40.53 14.84 -2.76
CA GLN A 9 -40.57 16.27 -2.54
C GLN A 9 -39.25 16.70 -1.92
N VAL A 10 -38.91 17.98 -2.02
CA VAL A 10 -37.78 18.53 -1.28
C VAL A 10 -38.01 18.24 0.22
N GLY A 11 -36.98 17.74 0.89
CA GLY A 11 -37.05 17.25 2.25
C GLY A 11 -37.33 15.76 2.40
N THR A 12 -37.73 15.03 1.34
CA THR A 12 -37.97 13.57 1.47
C THR A 12 -36.73 12.87 2.00
N ARG A 13 -36.87 12.15 3.11
CA ARG A 13 -35.78 11.39 3.71
C ARG A 13 -35.60 10.06 3.00
N VAL A 14 -34.35 9.69 2.79
CA VAL A 14 -33.95 8.43 2.15
C VAL A 14 -32.83 7.79 2.96
N THR A 15 -32.71 6.48 2.88
CA THR A 15 -31.52 5.76 3.37
C THR A 15 -30.85 5.04 2.22
N CYS A 16 -29.52 5.01 2.26
CA CYS A 16 -28.70 4.26 1.33
C CYS A 16 -27.71 3.41 2.12
N SER A 17 -27.67 2.10 1.85
CA SER A 17 -26.81 1.15 2.56
C SER A 17 -25.35 1.11 2.06
N LEU A 18 -24.97 1.99 1.14
CA LEU A 18 -23.59 2.09 0.68
C LEU A 18 -22.66 2.58 1.81
N PRO A 19 -21.41 2.09 1.91
CA PRO A 19 -20.53 2.37 3.05
C PRO A 19 -20.23 3.85 3.31
N TYR A 20 -20.30 4.67 2.27
CA TYR A 20 -20.07 6.11 2.33
C TYR A 20 -21.34 6.95 2.49
N ALA A 21 -22.50 6.31 2.47
CA ALA A 21 -23.80 6.95 2.48
C ALA A 21 -24.41 6.90 3.89
N GLY A 22 -25.65 6.42 4.02
CA GLY A 22 -26.45 6.43 5.26
C GLY A 22 -27.79 7.13 5.04
N THR A 23 -28.27 7.84 6.06
CA THR A 23 -29.47 8.69 5.95
C THR A 23 -29.16 9.94 5.14
N GLY A 24 -30.05 10.31 4.23
CA GLY A 24 -29.96 11.51 3.43
C GLY A 24 -31.32 12.17 3.19
N ILE A 25 -31.27 13.35 2.61
CA ILE A 25 -32.42 14.22 2.37
C ILE A 25 -32.36 14.65 0.90
N VAL A 26 -33.47 14.45 0.18
CA VAL A 26 -33.63 14.97 -1.19
C VAL A 26 -33.73 16.50 -1.11
N PHE A 27 -32.82 17.22 -1.76
CA PHE A 27 -32.83 18.69 -1.75
C PHE A 27 -33.11 19.29 -3.14
N ASP A 28 -33.01 18.51 -4.21
CA ASP A 28 -33.36 18.95 -5.56
C ASP A 28 -33.94 17.80 -6.38
N ILE A 29 -34.84 18.13 -7.32
CA ILE A 29 -35.56 17.17 -8.17
C ILE A 29 -35.60 17.72 -9.58
N HIS A 30 -35.01 16.97 -10.52
CA HIS A 30 -34.89 17.33 -11.92
C HIS A 30 -35.85 16.48 -12.76
N GLY A 31 -36.67 17.11 -13.59
CA GLY A 31 -37.59 16.41 -14.49
C GLY A 31 -38.90 15.98 -13.84
N ALA A 32 -39.78 15.38 -14.65
CA ALA A 32 -41.09 14.92 -14.21
C ALA A 32 -41.00 13.49 -13.70
N GLN A 33 -41.41 13.26 -12.45
CA GLN A 33 -41.38 11.95 -11.81
C GLN A 33 -42.42 11.00 -12.40
N LEU A 34 -42.05 9.75 -12.64
CA LEU A 34 -42.91 8.73 -13.23
C LEU A 34 -42.73 7.38 -12.51
N PRO A 35 -43.10 7.28 -11.21
CA PRO A 35 -42.82 6.11 -10.38
C PRO A 35 -43.44 4.81 -10.90
N GLU A 36 -44.58 4.88 -11.58
CA GLU A 36 -45.28 3.74 -12.17
C GLU A 36 -44.50 3.06 -13.29
N SER A 37 -43.58 3.79 -13.94
CA SER A 37 -42.72 3.25 -14.98
C SER A 37 -41.49 2.53 -14.42
N VAL A 38 -41.21 2.70 -13.12
CA VAL A 38 -40.03 2.13 -12.47
C VAL A 38 -40.23 0.62 -12.26
N GLN A 39 -39.29 -0.16 -12.77
CA GLN A 39 -39.30 -1.61 -12.69
C GLN A 39 -37.99 -2.12 -12.10
N THR A 40 -38.10 -3.13 -11.23
CA THR A 40 -36.94 -3.87 -10.72
C THR A 40 -36.62 -5.03 -11.66
N LEU A 41 -35.42 -5.05 -12.22
CA LEU A 41 -34.90 -6.16 -13.04
C LEU A 41 -34.32 -7.23 -12.10
N GLY A 42 -35.20 -7.87 -11.31
CA GLY A 42 -34.81 -8.79 -10.24
C GLY A 42 -34.06 -8.07 -9.10
N ARG A 43 -32.96 -8.66 -8.61
CA ARG A 43 -32.05 -8.04 -7.62
C ARG A 43 -30.79 -7.44 -8.24
N VAL A 44 -30.73 -7.33 -9.58
CA VAL A 44 -29.51 -7.00 -10.34
C VAL A 44 -29.54 -5.57 -10.90
N GLY A 45 -30.73 -4.99 -11.06
CA GLY A 45 -30.85 -3.62 -11.56
C GLY A 45 -32.26 -3.06 -11.50
N VAL A 46 -32.39 -1.82 -11.96
CA VAL A 46 -33.65 -1.07 -12.05
C VAL A 46 -33.71 -0.33 -13.38
N THR A 47 -34.91 -0.06 -13.86
CA THR A 47 -35.16 0.72 -15.08
C THR A 47 -36.42 1.58 -14.91
N GLY A 48 -36.64 2.52 -15.83
CA GLY A 48 -37.76 3.45 -15.81
C GLY A 48 -37.50 4.70 -14.99
N GLY A 49 -38.57 5.42 -14.66
CA GLY A 49 -38.50 6.77 -14.10
C GLY A 49 -38.18 7.81 -15.16
N ASN A 50 -38.50 9.07 -14.87
CA ASN A 50 -38.27 10.20 -15.77
C ASN A 50 -37.70 11.43 -15.04
N ALA A 51 -37.36 11.27 -13.76
CA ALA A 51 -36.68 12.28 -12.96
C ALA A 51 -35.30 11.81 -12.47
N SER A 52 -34.50 12.76 -12.01
CA SER A 52 -33.36 12.53 -11.14
C SER A 52 -33.44 13.40 -9.90
N VAL A 53 -32.77 12.99 -8.82
CA VAL A 53 -32.78 13.69 -7.54
C VAL A 53 -31.37 13.93 -7.05
N ASP A 54 -31.17 15.03 -6.33
CA ASP A 54 -29.96 15.27 -5.58
C ASP A 54 -30.23 15.01 -4.10
N VAL A 55 -29.33 14.25 -3.48
CA VAL A 55 -29.42 13.84 -2.07
C VAL A 55 -28.21 14.33 -1.32
N VAL A 56 -28.45 14.99 -0.18
CA VAL A 56 -27.44 15.31 0.81
C VAL A 56 -27.52 14.29 1.95
N PHE A 57 -26.42 13.61 2.23
CA PHE A 57 -26.32 12.66 3.33
C PHE A 57 -25.92 13.37 4.62
N LEU A 58 -26.40 12.87 5.75
CA LEU A 58 -26.04 13.39 7.08
C LEU A 58 -24.54 13.20 7.40
N SER A 59 -23.82 12.38 6.61
CA SER A 59 -22.37 12.24 6.66
C SER A 59 -21.60 13.40 5.98
N GLY A 60 -22.30 14.41 5.46
CA GLY A 60 -21.71 15.55 4.75
C GLY A 60 -21.30 15.23 3.31
N LYS A 61 -21.84 14.17 2.71
CA LYS A 61 -21.63 13.84 1.28
C LYS A 61 -22.85 14.20 0.46
N ILE A 62 -22.62 14.60 -0.79
CA ILE A 62 -23.69 14.91 -1.75
C ILE A 62 -23.59 13.93 -2.92
N SER A 63 -24.73 13.38 -3.31
CA SER A 63 -24.88 12.65 -4.58
C SER A 63 -25.86 13.40 -5.45
N ARG A 64 -25.40 13.76 -6.65
CA ARG A 64 -26.19 14.51 -7.63
C ARG A 64 -26.65 13.64 -8.77
N ASN A 65 -27.75 14.03 -9.39
CA ASN A 65 -28.31 13.41 -10.58
C ASN A 65 -28.57 11.90 -10.41
N LEU A 66 -29.04 11.50 -9.22
CA LEU A 66 -29.41 10.11 -8.96
C LEU A 66 -30.71 9.81 -9.69
N SER A 67 -30.74 8.77 -10.52
CA SER A 67 -31.97 8.44 -11.24
C SER A 67 -33.09 8.05 -10.28
N GLU A 68 -34.31 8.47 -10.62
CA GLU A 68 -35.53 8.13 -9.88
C GLU A 68 -35.64 6.61 -9.65
N ALA A 69 -35.36 5.80 -10.67
CA ALA A 69 -35.42 4.34 -10.55
C ALA A 69 -34.44 3.78 -9.51
N ILE A 70 -33.24 4.35 -9.37
CA ILE A 70 -32.25 3.91 -8.36
C ILE A 70 -32.77 4.16 -6.96
N VAL A 71 -33.22 5.38 -6.68
CA VAL A 71 -33.64 5.77 -5.32
C VAL A 71 -34.92 5.05 -4.90
N ARG A 72 -35.82 4.75 -5.85
CA ARG A 72 -37.11 4.07 -5.58
C ARG A 72 -37.07 2.55 -5.59
N GLY A 73 -36.26 1.96 -6.47
CA GLY A 73 -36.37 0.55 -6.83
C GLY A 73 -35.13 -0.28 -6.48
N SER A 74 -33.99 0.35 -6.17
CA SER A 74 -32.76 -0.38 -5.87
C SER A 74 -32.80 -0.99 -4.47
N VAL A 75 -32.20 -2.17 -4.34
CA VAL A 75 -32.05 -2.90 -3.07
C VAL A 75 -31.30 -2.10 -1.99
N GLN A 76 -30.47 -1.14 -2.42
CA GLN A 76 -29.63 -0.34 -1.53
C GLN A 76 -30.35 0.88 -0.95
N TRP A 77 -31.50 1.24 -1.50
CA TRP A 77 -32.19 2.48 -1.17
C TRP A 77 -33.53 2.22 -0.50
N SER A 78 -33.92 3.11 0.40
CA SER A 78 -35.27 3.13 0.95
C SER A 78 -35.75 4.57 1.09
N VAL A 79 -36.96 4.82 0.60
CA VAL A 79 -37.64 6.10 0.76
C VAL A 79 -38.41 6.05 2.07
N LEU A 80 -38.16 7.00 2.97
CA LEU A 80 -38.83 7.09 4.25
C LEU A 80 -40.08 7.96 4.15
N ASP A 81 -41.02 7.76 5.07
CA ASP A 81 -42.25 8.55 5.14
C ASP A 81 -42.02 9.95 5.74
N GLU A 82 -40.87 10.16 6.37
CA GLU A 82 -40.47 11.42 6.98
C GLU A 82 -40.02 12.44 5.94
N VAL A 83 -40.41 13.69 6.18
CA VAL A 83 -40.03 14.85 5.36
C VAL A 83 -39.32 15.83 6.28
N ALA A 84 -38.06 16.11 5.97
CA ALA A 84 -37.29 17.14 6.65
C ALA A 84 -37.82 18.53 6.33
N THR A 85 -37.73 19.42 7.30
CA THR A 85 -38.02 20.85 7.15
C THR A 85 -36.96 21.54 6.30
N ASP A 86 -37.30 22.69 5.72
CA ASP A 86 -36.34 23.51 4.95
C ASP A 86 -35.09 23.87 5.78
N ALA A 87 -35.27 24.10 7.09
CA ALA A 87 -34.15 24.37 8.00
C ALA A 87 -33.21 23.16 8.17
N GLU A 88 -33.76 21.95 8.23
CA GLU A 88 -32.95 20.71 8.29
C GLU A 88 -32.24 20.46 6.95
N VAL A 89 -32.92 20.69 5.82
CA VAL A 89 -32.31 20.59 4.48
C VAL A 89 -31.13 21.56 4.37
N GLN A 90 -31.34 22.82 4.74
CA GLN A 90 -30.33 23.86 4.70
C GLN A 90 -29.14 23.53 5.63
N SER A 91 -29.40 23.09 6.86
CA SER A 91 -28.35 22.67 7.80
C SER A 91 -27.52 21.49 7.25
N ALA A 92 -28.16 20.50 6.61
CA ALA A 92 -27.46 19.39 6.00
C ALA A 92 -26.57 19.83 4.82
N LEU A 93 -27.04 20.77 4.00
CA LEU A 93 -26.26 21.35 2.90
C LEU A 93 -25.05 22.16 3.41
N GLU A 94 -25.24 22.97 4.45
CA GLU A 94 -24.15 23.72 5.09
C GLU A 94 -23.09 22.80 5.68
N HIS A 95 -23.53 21.73 6.36
CA HIS A 95 -22.61 20.72 6.88
C HIS A 95 -21.83 20.03 5.75
N ALA A 96 -22.50 19.65 4.67
CA ALA A 96 -21.83 19.02 3.52
C ALA A 96 -20.82 19.95 2.84
N LYS A 97 -21.15 21.25 2.71
CA LYS A 97 -20.22 22.25 2.20
C LYS A 97 -18.99 22.41 3.10
N ALA A 98 -19.19 22.52 4.42
CA ALA A 98 -18.09 22.63 5.37
C ALA A 98 -17.17 21.40 5.36
N GLU A 99 -17.74 20.19 5.25
CA GLU A 99 -16.98 18.95 5.10
C GLU A 99 -16.20 18.88 3.79
N GLN A 100 -16.79 19.36 2.68
CA GLN A 100 -16.10 19.46 1.41
C GLN A 100 -14.92 20.44 1.47
N GLU A 101 -15.14 21.64 2.00
CA GLU A 101 -14.09 22.66 2.17
C GLU A 101 -12.95 22.17 3.06
N LYS A 102 -13.28 21.44 4.14
CA LYS A 102 -12.29 20.81 5.01
C LYS A 102 -11.45 19.77 4.24
N ARG A 103 -12.09 18.87 3.50
CA ARG A 103 -11.37 17.83 2.72
C ARG A 103 -10.51 18.43 1.61
N GLU A 104 -11.02 19.45 0.92
CA GLU A 104 -10.26 20.19 -0.09
C GLU A 104 -9.08 20.94 0.54
N GLY A 105 -9.28 21.55 1.71
CA GLY A 105 -8.23 22.19 2.49
C GLY A 105 -7.15 21.21 2.93
N GLU A 106 -7.52 20.05 3.47
CA GLU A 106 -6.60 18.97 3.84
C GLU A 106 -5.84 18.43 2.62
N ALA A 107 -6.53 18.15 1.52
CA ALA A 107 -5.92 17.66 0.29
C ALA A 107 -4.97 18.70 -0.33
N ARG A 108 -5.33 19.98 -0.28
CA ARG A 108 -4.47 21.08 -0.73
C ARG A 108 -3.24 21.21 0.16
N ALA A 109 -3.40 21.19 1.48
CA ALA A 109 -2.28 21.26 2.41
C ALA A 109 -1.32 20.07 2.22
N GLU A 110 -1.86 18.87 1.98
CA GLU A 110 -1.05 17.68 1.68
C GLU A 110 -0.32 17.81 0.33
N ALA A 111 -0.98 18.32 -0.71
CA ALA A 111 -0.35 18.58 -2.00
C ALA A 111 0.75 19.65 -1.92
N GLU A 112 0.54 20.70 -1.13
CA GLU A 112 1.53 21.75 -0.87
C GLU A 112 2.75 21.19 -0.12
N LYS A 113 2.54 20.37 0.93
CA LYS A 113 3.62 19.66 1.63
C LYS A 113 4.38 18.72 0.70
N PHE A 114 3.67 17.95 -0.11
CA PHE A 114 4.27 17.05 -1.09
C PHE A 114 5.14 17.82 -2.08
N ALA A 115 4.64 18.93 -2.63
CA ALA A 115 5.38 19.77 -3.56
C ALA A 115 6.61 20.43 -2.90
N ALA A 116 6.47 20.91 -1.66
CA ALA A 116 7.58 21.49 -0.90
C ALA A 116 8.68 20.45 -0.65
N GLU A 117 8.31 19.22 -0.29
CA GLU A 117 9.28 18.14 -0.07
C GLU A 117 9.99 17.72 -1.37
N VAL A 118 9.27 17.66 -2.50
CA VAL A 118 9.89 17.46 -3.81
C VAL A 118 10.94 18.54 -4.09
N GLN A 119 10.65 19.81 -3.82
CA GLN A 119 11.63 20.88 -4.03
C GLN A 119 12.82 20.78 -3.06
N ARG A 120 12.57 20.43 -1.79
CA ARG A 120 13.63 20.22 -0.79
C ARG A 120 14.61 19.13 -1.25
N LEU A 121 14.08 17.99 -1.70
CA LEU A 121 14.89 16.86 -2.17
C LEU A 121 15.69 17.18 -3.44
N LYS A 122 15.12 17.96 -4.37
CA LYS A 122 15.83 18.41 -5.57
C LYS A 122 17.05 19.27 -5.27
N LEU A 123 16.97 20.09 -4.20
CA LEU A 123 17.99 21.06 -3.82
C LEU A 123 18.95 20.54 -2.73
N ALA A 124 18.70 19.35 -2.17
CA ALA A 124 19.46 18.74 -1.08
C ALA A 124 20.92 18.43 -1.52
N PRO A 125 21.94 19.11 -0.94
CA PRO A 125 23.35 18.90 -1.33
C PRO A 125 23.83 17.46 -1.13
N GLU A 126 23.33 16.78 -0.10
CA GLU A 126 23.66 15.39 0.20
C GLU A 126 23.22 14.42 -0.91
N LEU A 127 22.15 14.76 -1.64
CA LEU A 127 21.59 13.98 -2.75
C LEU A 127 22.12 14.40 -4.12
N ALA A 128 23.01 15.40 -4.20
CA ALA A 128 23.51 15.94 -5.47
C ALA A 128 24.24 14.90 -6.36
N HIS A 129 24.70 13.80 -5.76
CA HIS A 129 25.29 12.67 -6.48
C HIS A 129 24.25 11.81 -7.22
N LEU A 130 22.98 11.85 -6.81
CA LEU A 130 21.91 11.10 -7.45
C LEU A 130 21.43 11.78 -8.74
N VAL A 131 21.03 10.95 -9.70
CA VAL A 131 20.49 11.41 -10.97
C VAL A 131 19.01 11.70 -10.79
N GLN A 132 18.62 12.91 -11.16
CA GLN A 132 17.22 13.33 -11.19
C GLN A 132 16.62 13.02 -12.56
N GLY A 133 15.33 12.65 -12.61
CA GLY A 133 14.62 12.39 -13.85
C GLY A 133 13.13 12.18 -13.66
N GLU A 134 12.41 12.01 -14.77
CA GLU A 134 10.94 11.85 -14.77
C GLU A 134 10.51 10.36 -14.82
N ASP A 135 11.46 9.43 -14.91
CA ASP A 135 11.19 8.00 -14.88
C ASP A 135 10.82 7.55 -13.47
N ARG A 136 9.52 7.46 -13.21
CA ARG A 136 8.96 7.12 -11.90
C ARG A 136 8.84 5.62 -11.65
N TYR A 137 8.63 4.82 -12.69
CA TYR A 137 8.11 3.45 -12.53
C TYR A 137 8.92 2.38 -13.26
N SER A 138 9.79 2.73 -14.21
CA SER A 138 10.45 1.70 -15.02
C SER A 138 11.51 0.91 -14.26
N GLY A 139 11.94 1.41 -13.09
CA GLY A 139 13.05 0.89 -12.31
C GLY A 139 14.43 1.24 -12.85
N VAL A 140 14.53 1.84 -14.06
CA VAL A 140 15.84 2.16 -14.67
C VAL A 140 16.55 3.29 -13.92
N LEU A 141 15.84 4.40 -13.64
CA LEU A 141 16.39 5.50 -12.87
C LEU A 141 16.74 5.07 -11.44
N ALA A 142 15.83 4.36 -10.78
CA ALA A 142 16.06 3.80 -9.44
C ALA A 142 17.30 2.89 -9.41
N ALA A 143 17.46 1.97 -10.37
CA ALA A 143 18.64 1.10 -10.45
C ALA A 143 19.95 1.89 -10.58
N LYS A 144 19.94 3.00 -11.33
CA LYS A 144 21.12 3.88 -11.45
C LYS A 144 21.46 4.50 -10.10
N ASN A 145 20.47 5.05 -9.40
CA ASN A 145 20.65 5.73 -8.13
C ASN A 145 20.99 4.77 -6.99
N ILE A 146 20.34 3.61 -6.91
CA ILE A 146 20.66 2.56 -5.93
C ILE A 146 22.15 2.17 -6.02
N ARG A 147 22.72 2.01 -7.22
CA ARG A 147 24.17 1.72 -7.35
C ARG A 147 25.05 2.80 -6.72
N GLN A 148 24.63 4.07 -6.82
CA GLN A 148 25.38 5.19 -6.26
C GLN A 148 25.28 5.23 -4.73
N VAL A 149 24.07 5.08 -4.20
CA VAL A 149 23.83 5.06 -2.75
C VAL A 149 24.59 3.89 -2.11
N LEU A 150 24.48 2.68 -2.68
CA LEU A 150 25.18 1.49 -2.16
C LEU A 150 26.70 1.64 -2.21
N LYS A 151 27.26 2.20 -3.30
CA LYS A 151 28.70 2.46 -3.40
C LYS A 151 29.18 3.46 -2.35
N ARG A 152 28.35 4.43 -1.99
CA ARG A 152 28.67 5.44 -0.97
C ARG A 152 28.56 4.88 0.45
N ALA A 153 27.53 4.08 0.72
CA ALA A 153 27.30 3.46 2.03
C ALA A 153 28.31 2.32 2.32
N PHE A 154 28.64 1.53 1.31
CA PHE A 154 29.46 0.32 1.44
C PHE A 154 30.58 0.30 0.39
N PRO A 155 31.58 1.20 0.49
CA PRO A 155 32.60 1.39 -0.55
C PRO A 155 33.50 0.17 -0.79
N ALA A 156 33.63 -0.71 0.19
CA ALA A 156 34.43 -1.94 0.10
C ALA A 156 33.70 -3.11 -0.59
N VAL A 157 32.39 -2.98 -0.85
CA VAL A 157 31.55 -4.09 -1.34
C VAL A 157 31.08 -3.80 -2.77
N LYS A 158 31.19 -4.81 -3.63
CA LYS A 158 30.73 -4.73 -5.01
C LYS A 158 29.29 -5.23 -5.12
N PHE A 159 28.38 -4.33 -5.50
CA PHE A 159 26.98 -4.65 -5.74
C PHE A 159 26.68 -4.85 -7.23
N SER A 160 25.82 -5.82 -7.53
CA SER A 160 25.17 -6.04 -8.82
C SER A 160 23.71 -5.66 -8.69
N VAL A 161 23.30 -4.57 -9.34
CA VAL A 161 21.90 -4.11 -9.38
C VAL A 161 21.37 -4.36 -10.78
N ARG A 162 20.38 -5.24 -10.93
CA ARG A 162 19.81 -5.63 -12.22
C ARG A 162 18.31 -5.42 -12.21
N LYS A 163 17.80 -4.91 -13.33
CA LYS A 163 16.35 -4.87 -13.57
C LYS A 163 15.89 -6.25 -14.04
N SER A 164 14.88 -6.78 -13.39
CA SER A 164 14.17 -7.99 -13.82
C SER A 164 12.88 -7.60 -14.57
N SER A 165 11.92 -8.52 -14.66
CA SER A 165 10.63 -8.29 -15.30
C SER A 165 9.78 -7.26 -14.53
N TYR A 166 8.86 -6.58 -15.23
CA TYR A 166 7.86 -5.68 -14.64
C TYR A 166 8.40 -4.58 -13.71
N GLY A 167 9.55 -3.96 -14.02
CA GLY A 167 10.07 -2.84 -13.23
C GLY A 167 10.66 -3.24 -11.87
N SER A 168 10.82 -4.54 -11.61
CA SER A 168 11.46 -5.07 -10.41
C SER A 168 12.99 -5.00 -10.49
N LEU A 169 13.66 -4.86 -9.35
CA LEU A 169 15.10 -4.79 -9.20
C LEU A 169 15.61 -5.90 -8.29
N ALA A 170 16.72 -6.52 -8.68
CA ALA A 170 17.47 -7.47 -7.88
C ALA A 170 18.84 -6.88 -7.54
N ILE A 171 19.17 -6.86 -6.25
CA ILE A 171 20.44 -6.41 -5.69
C ILE A 171 21.18 -7.63 -5.16
N GLU A 172 22.34 -7.91 -5.72
CA GLU A 172 23.17 -9.05 -5.36
C GLU A 172 24.57 -8.59 -4.96
N TRP A 173 25.11 -9.16 -3.89
CA TRP A 173 26.50 -8.95 -3.47
C TRP A 173 27.02 -10.19 -2.74
N THR A 174 28.30 -10.16 -2.39
CA THR A 174 28.97 -11.23 -1.62
C THR A 174 29.50 -10.65 -0.31
N ASP A 175 29.24 -11.34 0.80
CA ASP A 175 29.65 -10.98 2.16
C ASP A 175 29.23 -9.55 2.58
N GLY A 176 30.01 -8.86 3.42
CA GLY A 176 29.80 -7.45 3.77
C GLY A 176 28.53 -7.16 4.60
N PRO A 177 27.72 -6.13 4.25
CA PRO A 177 26.54 -5.74 5.02
C PRO A 177 25.45 -6.81 5.00
N THR A 178 24.60 -6.80 6.02
CA THR A 178 23.41 -7.67 6.07
C THR A 178 22.35 -7.24 5.06
N GLU A 179 21.40 -8.11 4.75
CA GLU A 179 20.28 -7.76 3.87
C GLU A 179 19.48 -6.57 4.44
N ASN A 180 19.27 -6.55 5.77
CA ASN A 180 18.61 -5.44 6.46
C ASN A 180 19.39 -4.11 6.32
N ASP A 181 20.72 -4.15 6.42
CA ASP A 181 21.55 -2.95 6.22
C ASP A 181 21.35 -2.41 4.78
N VAL A 182 21.30 -3.28 3.77
CA VAL A 182 21.08 -2.91 2.36
C VAL A 182 19.66 -2.43 2.10
N GLU A 183 18.66 -3.09 2.68
CA GLU A 183 17.25 -2.70 2.56
C GLU A 183 17.01 -1.31 3.16
N SER A 184 17.58 -1.02 4.34
CA SER A 184 17.45 0.29 4.99
C SER A 184 17.98 1.45 4.14
N VAL A 185 18.99 1.18 3.32
CA VAL A 185 19.63 2.17 2.44
C VAL A 185 18.91 2.32 1.10
N THR A 186 18.06 1.34 0.74
CA THR A 186 17.37 1.29 -0.56
C THR A 186 15.86 1.41 -0.46
N GLU A 187 15.31 1.52 0.76
CA GLU A 187 13.89 1.58 1.04
C GLU A 187 13.18 2.75 0.36
N ASP A 188 13.82 3.92 0.30
CA ASP A 188 13.24 5.12 -0.32
C ASP A 188 12.88 4.93 -1.81
N PHE A 189 13.50 3.96 -2.49
CA PHE A 189 13.23 3.64 -3.89
C PHE A 189 12.04 2.68 -4.09
N LYS A 190 11.41 2.19 -3.02
CA LYS A 190 10.25 1.31 -3.12
C LYS A 190 9.04 2.11 -3.63
N GLY A 191 8.39 1.58 -4.68
CA GLY A 191 7.21 2.17 -5.30
C GLY A 191 5.89 1.76 -4.67
N GLY A 192 5.90 0.98 -3.60
CA GLY A 192 4.70 0.42 -2.98
C GLY A 192 5.01 -0.67 -1.96
N TYR A 193 3.95 -1.28 -1.44
CA TYR A 193 4.03 -2.34 -0.43
C TYR A 193 2.84 -3.30 -0.56
N TYR A 194 3.01 -4.54 -0.10
CA TYR A 194 1.93 -5.52 -0.03
C TYR A 194 1.17 -5.38 1.29
N CYS A 195 -0.16 -5.21 1.22
CA CYS A 195 -1.03 -5.11 2.38
C CYS A 195 -1.64 -6.48 2.68
N GLY A 196 -1.06 -7.22 3.64
CA GLY A 196 -1.50 -8.57 3.98
C GLY A 196 -2.93 -8.67 4.53
N HIS A 197 -3.50 -7.57 5.06
CA HIS A 197 -4.90 -7.54 5.49
C HIS A 197 -5.89 -7.53 4.33
N GLU A 198 -5.52 -6.86 3.23
CA GLU A 198 -6.38 -6.72 2.05
C GLU A 198 -5.99 -7.68 0.91
N ASP A 199 -4.92 -8.46 1.09
CA ASP A 199 -4.35 -9.35 0.08
C ASP A 199 -4.09 -8.64 -1.27
N ILE A 200 -3.56 -7.41 -1.21
CA ILE A 200 -3.33 -6.58 -2.39
C ILE A 200 -2.02 -5.79 -2.30
N TYR A 201 -1.37 -5.60 -3.45
CA TYR A 201 -0.24 -4.69 -3.57
C TYR A 201 -0.75 -3.25 -3.74
N LYS A 202 -0.26 -2.34 -2.88
CA LYS A 202 -0.57 -0.91 -2.93
C LYS A 202 0.61 -0.14 -3.50
N HIS A 203 0.39 0.53 -4.62
CA HIS A 203 1.35 1.48 -5.17
C HIS A 203 1.35 2.76 -4.32
N GLN A 204 2.54 3.27 -4.04
CA GLN A 204 2.74 4.47 -3.25
C GLN A 204 3.56 5.49 -4.04
N ARG A 205 2.97 6.67 -4.23
CA ARG A 205 3.67 7.84 -4.76
C ARG A 205 4.30 8.61 -3.61
N THR A 206 5.61 8.81 -3.65
CA THR A 206 6.37 9.57 -2.65
C THR A 206 7.10 10.74 -3.31
N PRO A 207 7.45 11.81 -2.57
CA PRO A 207 8.29 12.88 -3.09
C PRO A 207 9.63 12.39 -3.65
N TRP A 208 10.21 11.36 -3.04
CA TRP A 208 11.45 10.73 -3.50
C TRP A 208 11.30 10.11 -4.89
N ASN A 209 10.25 9.31 -5.08
CA ASN A 209 9.99 8.56 -6.31
C ASN A 209 9.72 9.49 -7.52
N GLU A 210 9.27 10.72 -7.27
CA GLU A 210 9.09 11.74 -8.31
C GLU A 210 10.39 12.27 -8.90
N ILE A 211 11.52 12.10 -8.21
CA ILE A 211 12.80 12.72 -8.57
C ILE A 211 13.84 11.66 -8.91
N PHE A 212 13.97 10.64 -8.07
CA PHE A 212 15.06 9.66 -8.14
C PHE A 212 14.62 8.31 -8.68
N GLY A 213 13.35 8.20 -9.10
CA GLY A 213 12.71 7.00 -9.62
C GLY A 213 12.36 5.98 -8.55
N ALA A 214 11.54 5.00 -8.93
CA ALA A 214 11.12 3.91 -8.06
C ALA A 214 11.14 2.56 -8.79
N ALA A 215 11.07 1.50 -7.99
CA ALA A 215 10.81 0.14 -8.44
C ALA A 215 9.72 -0.49 -7.58
N GLU A 216 8.83 -1.28 -8.20
CA GLU A 216 7.73 -1.93 -7.47
C GLU A 216 8.25 -2.96 -6.47
N TYR A 217 9.27 -3.72 -6.88
CA TYR A 217 9.91 -4.70 -6.02
C TYR A 217 11.42 -4.52 -6.06
N ILE A 218 12.03 -4.45 -4.88
CA ILE A 218 13.48 -4.42 -4.71
C ILE A 218 13.83 -5.64 -3.86
N GLY A 219 14.42 -6.66 -4.49
CA GLY A 219 14.90 -7.85 -3.82
C GLY A 219 16.39 -7.72 -3.51
N ALA A 220 16.77 -7.97 -2.26
CA ALA A 220 18.15 -8.05 -1.84
C ALA A 220 18.56 -9.52 -1.66
N ARG A 221 19.72 -9.90 -2.17
CA ARG A 221 20.26 -11.26 -2.04
C ARG A 221 21.74 -11.22 -1.72
N ARG A 222 22.08 -11.64 -0.51
CA ARG A 222 23.47 -11.77 -0.07
C ARG A 222 23.98 -13.17 -0.35
N ASN A 223 25.06 -13.28 -1.11
CA ASN A 223 25.82 -14.53 -1.24
C ASN A 223 26.90 -14.58 -0.16
N HIS A 224 27.27 -15.78 0.28
CA HIS A 224 28.26 -15.97 1.34
C HIS A 224 29.48 -16.68 0.77
N SER A 225 30.67 -16.16 1.06
CA SER A 225 31.91 -16.84 0.71
C SER A 225 32.18 -18.01 1.64
N THR A 226 32.95 -18.99 1.15
CA THR A 226 33.47 -20.12 1.94
C THR A 226 34.13 -19.63 3.23
N GLY A 227 34.99 -18.60 3.14
CA GLY A 227 35.70 -18.07 4.31
C GLY A 227 34.80 -17.41 5.36
N LEU A 228 33.68 -16.80 4.96
CA LEU A 228 32.67 -16.32 5.91
C LEU A 228 31.96 -17.50 6.60
N ILE A 229 31.58 -18.51 5.82
CA ILE A 229 30.90 -19.70 6.34
C ILE A 229 31.80 -20.43 7.36
N GLU A 230 33.08 -20.65 7.05
CA GLU A 230 34.05 -21.27 7.98
C GLU A 230 34.19 -20.49 9.29
N ARG A 231 34.27 -19.16 9.18
CA ARG A 231 34.37 -18.27 10.34
C ARG A 231 33.14 -18.38 11.22
N VAL A 232 31.94 -18.39 10.62
CA VAL A 232 30.67 -18.50 11.36
C VAL A 232 30.52 -19.88 11.98
N ILE A 233 30.85 -20.96 11.28
CA ILE A 233 30.86 -22.32 11.84
C ILE A 233 31.78 -22.36 13.07
N SER A 234 32.99 -21.79 12.96
CA SER A 234 33.93 -21.73 14.07
C SER A 234 33.40 -20.91 15.26
N GLY A 235 32.74 -19.79 14.98
CA GLY A 235 32.10 -18.93 15.99
C GLY A 235 30.97 -19.65 16.72
N VAL A 236 30.06 -20.30 15.98
CA VAL A 236 28.94 -21.08 16.55
C VAL A 236 29.45 -22.19 17.48
N PHE A 237 30.50 -22.91 17.10
CA PHE A 237 31.11 -23.94 17.96
C PHE A 237 31.85 -23.39 19.18
N THR A 238 32.23 -22.12 19.15
CA THR A 238 32.82 -21.44 20.29
C THR A 238 31.73 -20.99 21.26
N ASP A 239 30.71 -20.29 20.73
CA ASP A 239 29.62 -19.70 21.50
C ASP A 239 28.70 -20.75 22.14
N LEU A 240 28.45 -21.85 21.42
CA LEU A 240 27.59 -22.96 21.86
C LEU A 240 28.40 -24.18 22.30
N SER A 241 29.66 -23.99 22.74
CA SER A 241 30.58 -25.08 23.11
C SER A 241 29.99 -26.11 24.08
N VAL A 242 29.15 -25.69 25.03
CA VAL A 242 28.46 -26.59 25.98
C VAL A 242 27.35 -27.39 25.29
N SER A 243 26.51 -26.74 24.47
CA SER A 243 25.40 -27.39 23.77
C SER A 243 25.86 -28.29 22.62
N LEU A 244 27.04 -28.01 22.07
CA LEU A 244 27.64 -28.74 20.96
C LEU A 244 28.75 -29.70 21.39
N GLU A 245 28.86 -29.99 22.70
CA GLU A 245 29.88 -30.89 23.23
C GLU A 245 29.78 -32.29 22.61
N GLY A 246 30.92 -32.80 22.12
CA GLY A 246 31.00 -34.11 21.47
C GLY A 246 30.54 -34.15 20.01
N MET A 247 30.05 -33.05 19.44
CA MET A 247 29.73 -32.97 18.01
C MET A 247 30.94 -32.59 17.17
N GLU A 248 31.10 -33.26 16.02
CA GLU A 248 32.12 -32.91 15.05
C GLU A 248 31.79 -31.59 14.37
N ARG A 249 32.80 -30.73 14.19
CA ARG A 249 32.64 -29.46 13.48
C ARG A 249 32.38 -29.75 11.99
N PRO A 250 31.28 -29.26 11.41
CA PRO A 250 30.97 -29.54 10.02
C PRO A 250 31.88 -28.77 9.06
N THR A 251 32.04 -29.30 7.84
CA THR A 251 32.72 -28.60 6.75
C THR A 251 31.77 -27.65 6.02
N VAL A 252 32.32 -26.76 5.20
CA VAL A 252 31.51 -25.84 4.38
C VAL A 252 30.65 -26.61 3.38
N GLU A 253 31.18 -27.67 2.77
CA GLU A 253 30.46 -28.50 1.80
C GLU A 253 29.25 -29.19 2.43
N GLN A 254 29.36 -29.61 3.70
CA GLN A 254 28.23 -30.17 4.43
C GLN A 254 27.13 -29.13 4.65
N TYR A 255 27.50 -27.89 4.98
CA TYR A 255 26.54 -26.79 5.10
C TYR A 255 25.90 -26.44 3.74
N GLU A 256 26.70 -26.32 2.67
CA GLU A 256 26.21 -25.94 1.33
C GLU A 256 25.30 -27.00 0.71
N SER A 257 25.59 -28.28 0.95
CA SER A 257 24.72 -29.38 0.50
C SER A 257 23.43 -29.52 1.31
N GLY A 258 23.31 -28.80 2.43
CA GLY A 258 22.17 -28.87 3.34
C GLY A 258 22.11 -30.17 4.16
N SER A 259 23.20 -30.93 4.25
CA SER A 259 23.22 -32.21 4.97
C SER A 259 22.98 -32.03 6.48
N LEU A 260 23.23 -30.84 7.02
CA LEU A 260 23.08 -30.54 8.46
C LEU A 260 21.62 -30.29 8.89
N TYR A 261 20.65 -30.27 7.96
CA TYR A 261 19.23 -30.19 8.33
C TYR A 261 18.75 -31.44 9.07
N THR A 262 19.49 -32.55 9.00
CA THR A 262 19.19 -33.79 9.74
C THR A 262 19.95 -33.90 11.05
N VAL A 263 20.79 -32.92 11.39
CA VAL A 263 21.62 -32.91 12.59
C VAL A 263 20.94 -32.04 13.66
N PRO A 264 20.22 -32.64 14.63
CA PRO A 264 19.57 -31.89 15.71
C PRO A 264 20.62 -31.34 16.68
N VAL A 265 20.38 -30.14 17.22
CA VAL A 265 21.23 -29.57 18.27
C VAL A 265 20.58 -29.80 19.66
N PRO A 266 21.29 -30.48 20.59
CA PRO A 266 20.76 -30.74 21.93
C PRO A 266 20.28 -29.47 22.65
N GLY A 267 19.09 -29.56 23.27
CA GLY A 267 18.50 -28.45 24.03
C GLY A 267 17.81 -27.38 23.17
N THR A 268 17.73 -27.56 21.85
CA THR A 268 17.02 -26.64 20.94
C THR A 268 16.07 -27.39 20.01
N CYS A 269 15.10 -26.69 19.43
CA CYS A 269 14.25 -27.23 18.35
C CYS A 269 14.86 -27.02 16.95
N ASP A 270 15.98 -26.29 16.87
CA ASP A 270 16.66 -25.97 15.62
C ASP A 270 17.71 -27.03 15.28
N THR A 271 17.91 -27.22 13.97
CA THR A 271 18.97 -28.05 13.42
C THR A 271 20.28 -27.25 13.35
N LEU A 272 21.41 -27.96 13.25
CA LEU A 272 22.72 -27.31 13.12
C LEU A 272 22.77 -26.40 11.87
N GLN A 273 22.10 -26.82 10.78
CA GLN A 273 21.93 -25.98 9.58
C GLN A 273 21.22 -24.66 9.88
N GLN A 274 20.12 -24.69 10.64
CA GLN A 274 19.34 -23.51 10.96
C GLN A 274 20.11 -22.54 11.85
N ILE A 275 20.82 -23.06 12.87
CA ILE A 275 21.65 -22.25 13.76
C ILE A 275 22.76 -21.55 12.97
N ILE A 276 23.50 -22.30 12.14
CA ILE A 276 24.56 -21.73 11.29
C ILE A 276 23.97 -20.69 10.33
N ARG A 277 22.83 -20.99 9.68
CA ARG A 277 22.17 -20.07 8.75
C ARG A 277 21.73 -18.77 9.44
N GLN A 278 21.11 -18.86 10.62
CA GLN A 278 20.72 -17.68 11.40
C GLN A 278 21.95 -16.84 11.81
N ALA A 279 23.05 -17.49 12.22
CA ALA A 279 24.29 -16.81 12.55
C ALA A 279 24.90 -16.12 11.32
N ILE A 280 24.89 -16.76 10.15
CA ILE A 280 25.36 -16.18 8.89
C ILE A 280 24.58 -14.91 8.52
N TYR A 281 23.25 -14.93 8.67
CA TYR A 281 22.43 -13.73 8.36
C TYR A 281 22.74 -12.54 9.27
N ARG A 282 23.13 -12.80 10.53
CA ARG A 282 23.53 -11.76 11.49
C ARG A 282 24.98 -11.34 11.35
N ALA A 283 25.84 -12.20 10.81
CA ALA A 283 27.26 -11.95 10.68
C ALA A 283 27.54 -10.85 9.64
N ARG A 284 28.23 -9.79 10.08
CA ARG A 284 28.83 -8.80 9.17
C ARG A 284 30.14 -9.39 8.63
N GLY A 285 30.31 -9.30 7.31
CA GLY A 285 31.45 -9.85 6.59
C GLY A 285 32.70 -9.00 6.70
#